data_AF-A0A101H308-F1
#
_entry.id   AF-A0A101H308-F1
#
_cell.length_a   1.000
_cell.length_b   1.000
_cell.length_c   1.000
_cell.angle_alpha   90.00
_cell.angle_beta   90.00
_cell.angle_gamma   90.00
#
_symmetry.space_group_name_H-M   'P 1'
#
loop_
_entity.id
_entity.type
_entity.pdbx_description
1 polymer ?
#
loop_
_entity_poly.entity_id
_entity_poly.type
_entity_poly.pdbx_seq_one_letter_code
_entity_poly.pdbx_strand_id
1 'polypeptide(L)'
;MKIKVNDINMHVEIVGEGKPIVLLHGVGLDHTIWLEMAQLYQDQARFVLLDLRGEGQSETGDANHTLEQMAEDVLGVLDKLGIAQALLGGHSMGGYIA
;
A
#
# COMPACT_ATOMS: atom_id res chain seq x y z
N MET A 1 -1.62 10.04 -3.58
CA MET A 1 -3.05 10.24 -3.94
C MET A 1 -3.97 9.44 -3.01
N LYS A 2 -5.30 9.62 -3.05
CA LYS A 2 -6.24 8.81 -2.27
C LYS A 2 -7.12 7.94 -3.16
N ILE A 3 -7.33 6.68 -2.78
CA ILE A 3 -8.21 5.73 -3.48
C ILE A 3 -9.27 5.23 -2.51
N LYS A 4 -10.54 5.32 -2.91
CA LYS A 4 -11.65 4.74 -2.15
C LYS A 4 -11.65 3.22 -2.33
N VAL A 5 -11.51 2.50 -1.21
CA VAL A 5 -11.62 1.04 -1.12
C VAL A 5 -12.46 0.70 0.11
N ASN A 6 -13.35 -0.28 -0.03
CA ASN A 6 -14.28 -0.64 1.04
C ASN A 6 -14.93 0.62 1.67
N ASP A 7 -14.82 0.78 2.99
CA ASP A 7 -15.34 1.90 3.75
C ASP A 7 -14.36 3.07 3.92
N ILE A 8 -13.14 3.01 3.38
CA ILE A 8 -12.07 4.02 3.60
C ILE A 8 -11.48 4.63 2.33
N ASN A 9 -10.92 5.83 2.44
CA ASN A 9 -9.97 6.36 1.47
C ASN A 9 -8.54 6.03 1.91
N MET A 10 -7.87 5.14 1.18
CA MET A 10 -6.47 4.80 1.41
C MET A 10 -5.55 5.77 0.69
N HIS A 11 -4.48 6.20 1.36
CA HIS A 11 -3.39 6.93 0.73
C HIS A 11 -2.47 5.96 -0.02
N VAL A 12 -2.12 6.36 -1.25
CA VAL A 12 -1.28 5.61 -2.18
C VAL A 12 -0.29 6.57 -2.80
N GLU A 13 1.00 6.30 -2.64
CA GLU A 13 2.07 7.01 -3.33
C GLU A 13 2.62 6.13 -4.45
N ILE A 14 2.81 6.70 -5.64
CA ILE A 14 3.35 5.99 -6.79
C ILE A 14 4.64 6.66 -7.22
N VAL A 15 5.72 5.88 -7.30
CA VAL A 15 7.04 6.36 -7.71
C VAL A 15 7.57 5.47 -8.84
N GLY A 16 8.07 6.08 -9.90
CA GLY A 16 8.63 5.36 -11.04
C GLY A 16 7.60 4.71 -11.97
N GLU A 17 8.11 3.98 -12.96
CA GLU A 17 7.32 3.33 -14.01
C GLU A 17 7.79 1.89 -14.28
N GLY A 18 6.95 1.10 -14.97
CA GLY A 18 7.27 -0.29 -15.33
C GLY A 18 6.60 -1.32 -14.43
N LYS A 19 7.34 -2.37 -14.05
CA LYS A 19 6.78 -3.51 -13.31
C LYS A 19 6.32 -3.06 -11.91
N PRO A 20 5.09 -3.37 -11.49
CA PRO A 20 4.56 -2.93 -10.20
C PRO A 20 5.20 -3.69 -9.03
N ILE A 21 5.66 -2.95 -8.03
CA ILE A 21 6.11 -3.44 -6.73
C ILE A 21 5.28 -2.74 -5.66
N VAL A 22 4.51 -3.51 -4.89
CA VAL A 22 3.63 -3.02 -3.84
C VAL A 22 4.33 -3.20 -2.50
N LEU A 23 4.41 -2.15 -1.69
CA LEU A 23 5.14 -2.16 -0.42
C LEU A 23 4.24 -1.75 0.74
N LEU A 24 4.19 -2.61 1.77
CA LEU A 24 3.35 -2.48 2.96
C LEU A 24 4.21 -2.22 4.20
N HIS A 25 3.93 -1.13 4.91
CA HIS A 25 4.64 -0.76 6.14
C HIS A 25 4.18 -1.55 7.37
N GLY A 26 4.86 -1.36 8.51
CA GLY A 26 4.49 -1.94 9.81
C GLY A 26 3.60 -1.03 10.66
N VAL A 27 3.16 -1.51 11.83
CA VAL A 27 2.34 -0.71 12.79
C VAL A 27 3.05 0.60 13.16
N GLY A 28 2.30 1.71 13.21
CA GLY A 28 2.82 3.03 13.60
C GLY A 28 3.81 3.65 12.61
N LEU A 29 3.90 3.10 11.40
CA LEU A 29 4.66 3.63 10.28
C LEU A 29 3.70 4.07 9.17
N ASP A 30 4.24 4.58 8.07
CA ASP A 30 3.52 4.92 6.86
C ASP A 30 4.40 4.65 5.61
N HIS A 31 3.92 5.02 4.43
CA HIS A 31 4.60 4.85 3.15
C HIS A 31 6.01 5.49 3.10
N THR A 32 6.31 6.47 3.97
CA THR A 32 7.55 7.25 3.89
C THR A 32 8.80 6.42 4.13
N ILE A 33 8.68 5.28 4.82
CA ILE A 33 9.80 4.35 5.07
C ILE A 33 10.39 3.77 3.77
N TRP A 34 9.61 3.78 2.68
CA TRP A 34 10.00 3.24 1.39
C TRP A 34 10.45 4.32 0.40
N LEU A 35 10.21 5.61 0.68
CA LEU A 35 10.36 6.68 -0.31
C LEU A 35 11.79 6.81 -0.85
N GLU A 36 12.80 6.80 0.02
CA GLU A 36 14.20 6.94 -0.41
C GLU A 36 14.60 5.81 -1.35
N MET A 37 14.24 4.57 -1.02
CA MET A 37 14.50 3.40 -1.85
C MET A 37 13.72 3.47 -3.18
N ALA A 38 12.43 3.79 -3.12
CA ALA A 38 11.59 3.91 -4.32
C ALA A 38 12.13 4.97 -5.28
N GLN A 39 12.60 6.11 -4.77
CA GLN A 39 13.23 7.17 -5.57
C GLN A 39 14.57 6.73 -6.17
N LEU A 40 15.40 6.02 -5.42
CA LEU A 40 16.68 5.51 -5.91
C LEU A 40 16.52 4.53 -7.08
N TYR A 41 15.44 3.75 -7.08
CA TYR A 41 15.17 2.69 -8.06
C TYR A 41 14.03 3.02 -9.04
N GLN A 42 13.57 4.28 -9.10
CA GLN A 42 12.37 4.68 -9.85
C GLN A 42 12.42 4.36 -11.36
N ASP A 43 13.61 4.27 -11.95
CA ASP A 43 13.81 3.93 -13.37
C ASP A 43 13.71 2.42 -13.64
N GLN A 44 13.59 1.58 -12.60
CA GLN A 44 13.62 0.11 -12.70
C GLN A 44 12.25 -0.53 -12.45
N ALA A 45 11.37 0.15 -11.70
CA ALA A 45 10.08 -0.36 -11.32
C ALA A 45 9.08 0.75 -10.97
N ARG A 46 7.79 0.39 -11.02
CA ARG A 46 6.69 1.21 -10.52
C ARG A 46 6.41 0.81 -9.07
N PHE A 47 6.85 1.62 -8.12
CA PHE A 47 6.58 1.40 -6.71
C PHE A 47 5.20 1.93 -6.34
N VAL A 48 4.42 1.12 -5.64
CA VAL A 48 3.10 1.44 -5.09
C VAL A 48 3.21 1.33 -3.58
N LEU A 49 3.33 2.47 -2.92
CA LEU A 49 3.53 2.58 -1.49
C LEU A 49 2.19 2.91 -0.84
N LEU A 50 1.74 2.07 0.08
CA LEU A 50 0.42 2.19 0.69
C LEU A 50 0.54 2.62 2.14
N ASP A 51 -0.29 3.56 2.57
CA ASP A 51 -0.60 3.72 3.99
C ASP A 51 -1.73 2.73 4.33
N LEU A 52 -1.47 1.80 5.24
CA LEU A 52 -2.46 0.81 5.67
C LEU A 52 -3.58 1.48 6.46
N ARG A 53 -4.73 0.79 6.56
CA ARG A 53 -5.93 1.28 7.27
C ARG A 53 -5.57 1.86 8.63
N GLY A 54 -6.03 3.08 8.88
CA GLY A 54 -5.87 3.79 10.14
C GLY A 54 -4.46 4.31 10.43
N GLU A 55 -3.52 4.17 9.50
CA GLU A 55 -2.13 4.61 9.64
C GLU A 55 -1.81 5.69 8.59
N GLY A 56 -0.78 6.49 8.87
CA GLY A 56 -0.34 7.56 7.97
C GLY A 56 -1.47 8.51 7.58
N GLN A 57 -1.73 8.62 6.27
CA GLN A 57 -2.76 9.48 5.69
C GLN A 57 -4.04 8.73 5.27
N SER A 58 -4.12 7.43 5.57
CA SER A 58 -5.28 6.59 5.33
C SER A 58 -6.33 6.75 6.42
N GLU A 59 -7.60 6.61 6.03
CA GLU A 59 -8.70 6.59 7.00
C GLU A 59 -8.72 5.28 7.80
N THR A 60 -9.25 5.34 9.02
CA THR A 60 -9.49 4.19 9.91
C THR A 60 -10.75 3.42 9.48
N GLY A 61 -11.84 4.13 9.20
CA GLY A 61 -13.14 3.52 8.90
C GLY A 61 -13.78 2.85 10.12
N ASP A 62 -14.83 2.08 9.85
CA ASP A 62 -15.68 1.43 10.87
C ASP A 62 -15.53 -0.10 10.91
N ALA A 63 -14.79 -0.69 9.96
CA ALA A 63 -14.53 -2.13 9.91
C ALA A 63 -13.73 -2.67 11.11
N ASN A 64 -13.65 -3.98 11.27
CA ASN A 64 -13.06 -4.65 12.45
C ASN A 64 -11.52 -4.57 12.57
N HIS A 65 -10.82 -3.89 11.64
CA HIS A 65 -9.36 -3.70 11.66
C HIS A 65 -8.55 -5.01 11.75
N THR A 66 -9.03 -6.10 11.14
CA THR A 66 -8.29 -7.36 11.08
C THR A 66 -7.24 -7.33 9.96
N LEU A 67 -6.28 -8.26 10.00
CA LEU A 67 -5.28 -8.39 8.94
C LEU A 67 -5.94 -8.75 7.60
N GLU A 68 -6.99 -9.58 7.63
CA GLU A 68 -7.79 -9.93 6.45
C GLU A 68 -8.48 -8.71 5.87
N GLN A 69 -9.05 -7.84 6.71
CA GLN A 69 -9.67 -6.59 6.23
C GLN A 69 -8.63 -5.69 5.55
N MET A 70 -7.43 -5.57 6.13
CA MET A 70 -6.34 -4.80 5.54
C MET A 70 -5.86 -5.42 4.22
N ALA A 71 -5.82 -6.74 4.12
CA ALA A 71 -5.50 -7.44 2.87
C ALA A 71 -6.55 -7.16 1.78
N GLU A 72 -7.83 -7.17 2.13
CA GLU A 72 -8.93 -6.80 1.23
C GLU A 72 -8.82 -5.34 0.76
N ASP A 73 -8.42 -4.42 1.65
CA ASP A 73 -8.20 -3.02 1.30
C ASP A 73 -7.05 -2.89 0.27
N VAL A 74 -5.94 -3.60 0.49
CA VAL A 74 -4.79 -3.64 -0.44
C VAL A 74 -5.22 -4.21 -1.80
N LEU A 75 -5.94 -5.34 -1.83
CA LEU A 75 -6.47 -5.90 -3.07
C LEU A 75 -7.39 -4.92 -3.80
N GLY A 76 -8.26 -4.21 -3.08
CA GLY A 76 -9.11 -3.17 -3.64
C GLY A 76 -8.31 -2.04 -4.28
N VAL A 77 -7.16 -1.66 -3.71
CA VAL A 77 -6.26 -0.68 -4.33
C VAL A 77 -5.68 -1.23 -5.64
N LEU A 78 -5.21 -2.48 -5.65
CA LEU A 78 -4.65 -3.09 -6.86
C LEU A 78 -5.69 -3.19 -7.99
N ASP A 79 -6.92 -3.58 -7.67
CA ASP A 79 -8.03 -3.63 -8.62
C ASP A 79 -8.32 -2.25 -9.23
N LYS A 80 -8.37 -1.20 -8.40
CA LYS A 80 -8.59 0.18 -8.86
C LYS A 80 -7.44 0.72 -9.71
N LEU A 81 -6.21 0.26 -9.47
CA LEU A 81 -5.03 0.60 -10.25
C LEU A 81 -4.87 -0.26 -11.51
N GLY A 82 -5.72 -1.28 -11.72
CA GLY A 82 -5.62 -2.22 -12.83
C GLY A 82 -4.38 -3.12 -12.74
N ILE A 83 -3.88 -3.38 -11.53
CA ILE A 83 -2.67 -4.19 -11.30
C ILE A 83 -3.10 -5.64 -11.07
N ALA A 84 -3.01 -6.46 -12.12
CA ALA A 84 -3.35 -7.88 -12.05
C ALA A 84 -2.24 -8.74 -11.40
N GLN A 85 -0.98 -8.31 -11.50
CA GLN A 85 0.17 -9.00 -10.93
C GLN A 85 1.19 -7.97 -10.46
N ALA A 86 1.79 -8.19 -9.29
CA ALA A 86 2.84 -7.36 -8.72
C ALA A 86 3.82 -8.21 -7.91
N LEU A 87 5.01 -7.67 -7.68
CA LEU A 87 5.83 -8.10 -6.55
C LEU A 87 5.27 -7.44 -5.29
N LEU A 88 5.10 -8.21 -4.24
CA LEU A 88 4.56 -7.72 -2.97
C LEU A 88 5.62 -7.87 -1.88
N GLY A 89 5.85 -6.79 -1.14
CA GLY A 89 6.79 -6.76 -0.01
C GLY A 89 6.15 -6.11 1.21
N GLY A 90 6.44 -6.67 2.38
CA GLY A 90 5.86 -6.21 3.63
C GLY A 90 6.88 -6.16 4.77
N HIS A 91 6.78 -5.15 5.63
CA HIS A 91 7.55 -5.05 6.86
C HIS A 91 6.66 -5.25 8.10
N SER A 92 7.04 -6.16 9.00
CA SER A 92 6.30 -6.42 10.24
C SER A 92 4.82 -6.76 9.97
N MET A 93 3.85 -5.94 10.42
CA MET A 93 2.42 -6.09 10.09
C MET A 93 2.17 -6.21 8.59
N GLY A 94 2.83 -5.36 7.78
CA GLY A 94 2.73 -5.45 6.33
C GLY A 94 3.21 -6.80 5.78
N GLY A 95 4.12 -7.49 6.48
CA GLY A 95 4.58 -8.82 6.11
C GLY A 95 3.58 -9.94 6.44
N TYR A 96 2.66 -9.74 7.38
CA TYR A 96 1.55 -10.67 7.62
C TYR A 96 0.38 -10.46 6.65
N ILE A 97 0.24 -9.25 6.10
CA ILE A 97 -0.79 -8.89 5.12
C ILE A 97 -0.40 -9.35 3.71
N ALA A 98 0.91 -9.34 3.40
CA ALA A 98 1.48 -9.72 2.11
C ALA A 98 1.44 -11.23 1.83
#